data_AF-I7B9B6-F1
#
_entry.id   AF-I7B9B6-F1
#
_cell.length_a   1.000
_cell.length_b   1.000
_cell.length_c   1.000
_cell.angle_alpha   90.00
_cell.angle_beta   90.00
_cell.angle_gamma   90.00
#
_symmetry.space_group_name_H-M   'P 1'
#
loop_
_entity.id
_entity.type
_entity.pdbx_description
1 polymer ?
#
loop_
_entity_poly.entity_id
_entity_poly.type
_entity_poly.pdbx_seq_one_letter_code
_entity_poly.pdbx_strand_id
1 'polypeptide(L)' 'MAELSCGHTQHLRHQPPWQARPWVLDPAQRAQHIGQPFACGWCAQGADSATLDR' A
#
# COMPACT_ATOMS: atom_id res chain seq x y z
N MET A 1 9.71 1.71 2.02
CA MET A 1 8.88 1.15 3.10
C MET A 1 8.19 2.30 3.82
N ALA A 2 7.03 2.08 4.42
CA ALA A 2 6.37 3.03 5.31
C ALA A 2 6.01 2.31 6.61
N GLU A 3 6.33 2.92 7.74
CA GLU A 3 5.94 2.46 9.07
C GLU A 3 4.58 3.06 9.42
N LEU A 4 3.62 2.19 9.74
CA LEU A 4 2.27 2.59 10.10
C LEU A 4 2.08 2.79 11.59
N SER A 5 1.08 3.58 11.96
CA SER A 5 0.64 3.72 13.35
C SER A 5 0.21 2.41 14.00
N CYS A 6 -0.19 1.40 13.21
CA CYS A 6 -0.48 0.05 13.71
C CYS A 6 0.78 -0.81 13.95
N GLY A 7 1.99 -0.25 13.79
CA GLY A 7 3.27 -0.95 14.01
C GLY A 7 3.73 -1.84 12.85
N HIS A 8 2.97 -1.93 11.76
CA HIS A 8 3.33 -2.76 10.60
C HIS A 8 4.08 -1.96 9.53
N THR A 9 4.99 -2.63 8.84
CA THR A 9 5.69 -2.07 7.68
C THR A 9 5.01 -2.51 6.39
N GLN A 10 4.73 -1.56 5.49
CA GLN A 10 4.14 -1.85 4.18
C GLN A 10 5.06 -1.44 3.03
N HIS A 11 5.30 -2.38 2.12
CA HIS A 11 5.95 -2.13 0.84
C HIS A 11 4.92 -1.69 -0.22
N LEU A 12 4.71 -0.39 -0.38
CA LEU A 12 3.80 0.18 -1.41
C LEU A 12 4.22 -0.14 -2.86
N ARG A 13 5.46 -0.57 -3.08
CA ARG A 13 6.03 -0.89 -4.40
C ARG A 13 6.02 -2.38 -4.75
N HIS A 14 5.86 -3.25 -3.75
CA HIS A 14 5.92 -4.70 -3.92
C HIS A 14 4.71 -5.42 -3.31
N GLN A 15 3.58 -4.73 -3.09
CA GLN A 15 2.33 -5.37 -2.70
C GLN A 15 1.83 -6.24 -3.87
N PRO A 16 1.92 -7.58 -3.80
CA PRO A 16 1.33 -8.44 -4.80
C PRO A 16 -0.19 -8.46 -4.56
N PRO A 17 -1.01 -8.55 -5.63
CA PRO A 17 -0.63 -8.58 -7.03
C PRO A 17 -0.19 -7.19 -7.53
N TRP A 18 0.48 -7.16 -8.68
CA TRP A 18 0.90 -5.90 -9.31
C TRP A 18 -0.28 -4.94 -9.46
N GLN A 19 -0.10 -3.70 -8.99
CA GLN A 19 -1.11 -2.65 -9.04
C GLN A 19 -0.56 -1.43 -9.78
N ALA A 20 -1.33 -0.93 -10.76
CA ALA A 20 -1.01 0.32 -11.42
C ALA A 20 -1.17 1.49 -10.44
N ARG A 21 -0.09 2.25 -10.23
CA ARG A 21 -0.06 3.45 -9.37
C ARG A 21 0.37 4.65 -10.22
N PRO A 22 -0.49 5.14 -11.13
CA PRO A 22 -0.11 6.16 -12.12
C PRO A 22 0.39 7.45 -11.48
N TRP A 23 -0.12 7.79 -10.28
CA TRP A 23 0.29 8.98 -9.54
C TRP A 23 1.76 8.99 -9.12
N VAL A 24 2.44 7.84 -9.12
CA VAL A 24 3.87 7.77 -8.79
C VAL A 24 4.74 8.43 -9.87
N LEU A 25 4.27 8.45 -11.11
CA LEU A 25 5.01 8.96 -12.26
C LEU A 25 5.04 10.49 -12.31
N ASP A 26 4.02 11.16 -11.76
CA ASP A 26 3.93 12.61 -11.72
C ASP A 26 4.44 13.16 -10.37
N PRO A 27 5.45 14.05 -10.35
CA PRO A 27 5.99 14.61 -9.11
C PRO A 27 4.99 15.38 -8.25
N ALA A 28 4.05 16.11 -8.86
CA ALA A 28 3.03 16.88 -8.16
C ALA A 28 1.98 15.95 -7.56
N GLN A 29 1.52 14.94 -8.30
CA GLN A 29 0.61 13.92 -7.75
C GLN A 29 1.29 13.12 -6.63
N ARG A 30 2.55 12.72 -6.82
CA ARG A 30 3.34 12.05 -5.77
C ARG A 30 3.41 12.87 -4.50
N ALA A 31 3.61 14.18 -4.59
CA ALA A 31 3.66 15.06 -3.42
C ALA A 31 2.32 15.10 -2.66
N GLN A 32 1.18 15.05 -3.38
CA GLN A 32 -0.16 15.03 -2.77
C GLN A 32 -0.42 13.75 -1.94
N HIS A 33 0.22 12.64 -2.31
CA HIS A 33 0.07 11.36 -1.62
C HIS A 33 1.04 11.17 -0.44
N ILE A 34 2.04 12.05 -0.26
CA ILE A 34 2.94 11.99 0.90
C ILE A 34 2.18 12.45 2.15
N GLY A 35 2.31 11.68 3.23
CA GLY A 35 1.67 11.99 4.52
C GLY A 35 0.18 11.67 4.61
N GLN A 36 -0.44 11.20 3.52
CA GLN A 36 -1.82 10.74 3.54
C GLN A 36 -1.95 9.40 4.29
N PRO A 37 -3.06 9.19 5.02
CA PRO A 37 -3.32 7.92 5.68
C PRO A 37 -3.46 6.81 4.64
N PHE A 38 -3.02 5.60 5.00
CA PHE A 38 -3.17 4.43 4.14
C PHE A 38 -3.60 3.22 4.95
N ALA A 39 -4.39 2.34 4.32
CA ALA A 39 -4.87 1.13 4.95
C ALA A 39 -3.72 0.12 5.13
N CYS A 40 -3.60 -0.44 6.33
CA CYS A 40 -2.68 -1.53 6.59
C CYS A 40 -3.21 -2.83 5.97
N GLY A 41 -2.48 -3.40 5.01
CA GLY A 41 -2.84 -4.70 4.42
C GLY A 41 -2.91 -5.81 5.46
N TRP A 42 -1.98 -5.83 6.43
CA TRP A 42 -1.96 -6.81 7.51
C TRP A 42 -3.15 -6.68 8.47
N CYS A 43 -3.60 -5.45 8.77
CA CYS A 43 -4.80 -5.26 9.60
C CYS A 43 -6.08 -5.59 8.82
N ALA A 44 -6.10 -5.36 7.51
CA ALA A 44 -7.23 -5.69 6.64
C ALA A 44 -7.34 -7.19 6.34
N GLN A 45 -6.22 -7.94 6.40
CA GLN A 45 -6.14 -9.39 6.16
C GLN A 45 -6.87 -10.27 7.20
N GLY A 46 -7.56 -9.68 8.19
CA GLY A 46 -8.58 -10.41 8.96
C GLY A 46 -9.78 -10.88 8.12
N ALA A 47 -9.89 -10.46 6.85
CA ALA A 47 -11.01 -10.83 5.97
C ALA A 47 -10.62 -11.60 4.70
N ASP A 48 -9.52 -11.32 3.99
CA ASP A 48 -9.37 -11.86 2.62
C ASP A 48 -7.96 -12.38 2.30
N SER A 49 -7.73 -13.64 2.64
CA SER A 49 -6.63 -14.49 2.13
C SER A 49 -6.87 -14.95 0.67
N ALA A 50 -7.74 -14.29 -0.09
CA ALA A 50 -8.20 -14.74 -1.40
C ALA A 50 -7.24 -14.38 -2.56
N THR A 51 -6.19 -13.61 -2.30
CA THR A 51 -5.26 -13.15 -3.37
C THR A 51 -3.89 -13.85 -3.32
N LEU A 52 -3.75 -14.93 -2.55
CA LEU A 52 -2.51 -15.72 -2.48
C LEU A 52 -2.63 -17.15 -3.04
N ASP A 53 -3.70 -17.45 -3.76
CA ASP A 53 -3.88 -18.74 -4.43
C ASP A 53 -4.40 -18.51 -5.86
N ARG A 54 -3.45 -18.33 -6.79
CA ARG A 54 -3.40 -18.92 -8.16
C ARG A 54 -2.42 -18.19 -9.07
#